data_AF-A0A8C0DCZ4-F1
#
_entry.id   AF-A0A8C0DCZ4-F1
#
_cell.length_a   1.000
_cell.length_b   1.000
_cell.length_c   1.000
_cell.angle_alpha   90.00
_cell.angle_beta   90.00
_cell.angle_gamma   90.00
#
_symmetry.space_group_name_H-M   'P 1'
#
loop_
_entity.id
_entity.type
_entity.pdbx_description
1 polymer ?
#
loop_
_entity_poly.entity_id
_entity_poly.type
_entity_poly.pdbx_seq_one_letter_code
_entity_poly.pdbx_strand_id
1 'polypeptide(L)'
;MCVVPQISRRPAGPGVGGAGGVNQVSNKYIQQTKPLTLEHTINLYPLTNYILVQKKLKKKKYSSVAARFQRMREELDKIGKRRTVEGVLTVPEHRLPHVLLLHRFNFIHN
;
A
#
# COMPACT_ATOMS: atom_id res chain seq x y z
N MET A 1 13.21 9.22 -7.78
CA MET A 1 12.08 8.65 -8.53
C MET A 1 10.93 8.49 -7.54
N CYS A 2 9.71 8.91 -7.87
CA CYS A 2 8.52 8.66 -7.03
C CYS A 2 7.49 7.93 -7.91
N VAL A 3 7.25 6.66 -7.59
CA VAL A 3 6.29 5.77 -8.25
C VAL A 3 5.02 5.82 -7.40
N VAL A 4 3.88 6.08 -8.03
CA VAL A 4 2.56 5.91 -7.41
C VAL A 4 1.83 4.91 -8.29
N PRO A 5 1.49 3.71 -7.79
CA PRO A 5 0.80 2.70 -8.58
C PRO A 5 -0.70 3.01 -8.63
N GLN A 6 -1.27 3.03 -9.84
CA GLN A 6 -2.71 3.01 -10.07
C GLN A 6 -3.09 1.56 -10.44
N ILE A 7 -4.00 0.95 -9.69
CA ILE A 7 -4.37 -0.48 -9.78
C ILE A 7 -5.82 -0.57 -10.27
N SER A 8 -6.08 -1.27 -11.38
CA SER A 8 -7.43 -1.60 -11.86
C SER A 8 -7.52 -3.10 -12.14
N ARG A 9 -8.60 -3.76 -11.72
CA ARG A 9 -8.82 -5.23 -11.82
C ARG A 9 -10.05 -5.56 -12.70
N ARG A 10 -9.98 -6.64 -13.48
CA ARG A 10 -11.12 -7.21 -14.24
C ARG A 10 -11.84 -8.34 -13.45
N PRO A 11 -13.15 -8.56 -13.64
CA PRO A 11 -13.91 -9.62 -12.95
C PRO A 11 -13.81 -10.99 -13.63
N ALA A 12 -13.88 -12.07 -12.85
CA ALA A 12 -13.90 -13.47 -13.29
C ALA A 12 -15.35 -14.01 -13.36
N GLY A 13 -15.66 -14.86 -14.35
CA GLY A 13 -17.00 -15.44 -14.60
C GLY A 13 -17.32 -16.73 -13.79
N PRO A 14 -18.57 -17.23 -13.83
CA PRO A 14 -19.06 -18.25 -12.89
C PRO A 14 -18.91 -19.69 -13.42
N GLY A 15 -18.50 -20.61 -12.54
CA GLY A 15 -18.48 -22.06 -12.78
C GLY A 15 -19.66 -22.76 -12.08
N VAL A 16 -20.24 -23.76 -12.76
CA VAL A 16 -21.42 -24.56 -12.39
C VAL A 16 -21.03 -25.79 -11.57
N GLY A 17 -21.84 -26.20 -10.59
CA GLY A 17 -21.72 -27.52 -9.94
C GLY A 17 -22.87 -27.91 -8.99
N GLY A 18 -23.56 -29.01 -9.34
CA GLY A 18 -23.78 -30.21 -8.50
C GLY A 18 -24.79 -30.19 -7.34
N ALA A 19 -25.73 -31.14 -7.37
CA ALA A 19 -26.86 -31.32 -6.46
C ALA A 19 -26.62 -32.27 -5.26
N GLY A 20 -27.43 -32.09 -4.21
CA GLY A 20 -27.96 -33.18 -3.36
C GLY A 20 -27.29 -33.39 -1.99
N GLY A 21 -28.07 -33.21 -0.91
CA GLY A 21 -27.69 -33.68 0.44
C GLY A 21 -28.46 -32.98 1.57
N VAL A 22 -29.49 -33.65 2.09
CA VAL A 22 -30.24 -33.29 3.32
C VAL A 22 -29.30 -33.18 4.53
N ASN A 23 -29.35 -32.07 5.27
CA ASN A 23 -28.55 -31.87 6.48
C ASN A 23 -29.44 -31.64 7.70
N GLN A 24 -29.25 -32.51 8.69
CA GLN A 24 -29.84 -32.41 10.02
C GLN A 24 -29.38 -31.11 10.70
N VAL A 25 -30.34 -30.35 11.25
CA VAL A 25 -30.09 -29.07 11.94
C VAL A 25 -29.47 -29.37 13.32
N SER A 26 -28.15 -29.47 13.37
CA SER A 26 -27.39 -29.28 14.61
C SER A 26 -27.10 -27.79 14.75
N ASN A 27 -27.62 -27.17 15.82
CA ASN A 27 -27.27 -25.81 16.22
C ASN A 27 -25.80 -25.76 16.66
N LYS A 28 -24.89 -25.62 15.69
CA LYS A 28 -23.52 -25.20 15.93
C LYS A 28 -23.51 -23.68 15.93
N TYR A 29 -23.24 -23.07 17.08
CA TYR A 29 -22.97 -21.63 17.15
C TYR A 29 -21.89 -21.30 16.11
N ILE A 30 -22.26 -20.51 15.11
CA ILE A 30 -21.34 -20.05 14.08
C ILE A 30 -20.29 -19.23 14.82
N GLN A 31 -19.05 -19.71 14.83
CA GLN A 31 -17.97 -19.00 15.51
C GLN A 31 -17.82 -17.63 14.88
N GLN A 32 -18.08 -16.60 15.70
CA GLN A 32 -17.96 -15.21 15.30
C GLN A 32 -16.54 -14.97 14.80
N THR A 33 -16.40 -14.42 13.60
CA THR A 33 -15.10 -14.10 13.01
C THR A 33 -14.31 -13.24 13.99
N LYS A 34 -13.08 -13.68 14.30
CA LYS A 34 -12.19 -12.98 15.23
C LYS A 34 -12.09 -11.50 14.84
N PRO A 35 -12.15 -10.56 15.78
CA PRO A 35 -12.09 -9.14 15.47
C PRO A 35 -10.75 -8.81 14.79
N LEU A 36 -10.80 -7.97 13.74
CA LEU A 36 -9.65 -7.54 12.93
C LEU A 36 -8.54 -6.83 13.73
N THR A 37 -8.79 -6.53 15.00
CA THR A 37 -7.84 -5.92 15.94
C THR A 37 -6.80 -6.91 16.48
N LEU A 38 -7.08 -8.21 16.39
CA LEU A 38 -6.19 -9.28 16.87
C LEU A 38 -5.36 -9.90 15.74
N GLU A 39 -5.97 -10.09 14.57
CA GLU A 39 -5.35 -10.72 13.40
C GLU A 39 -5.78 -9.97 12.13
N HIS A 40 -4.82 -9.40 11.41
CA HIS A 40 -5.08 -8.67 10.17
C HIS A 40 -4.46 -9.38 8.97
N THR A 41 -5.25 -10.20 8.29
CA THR A 41 -4.82 -10.93 7.10
C THR A 41 -4.75 -10.00 5.89
N ILE A 42 -3.54 -9.82 5.33
CA ILE A 42 -3.30 -9.01 4.13
C ILE A 42 -2.94 -9.94 2.97
N ASN A 43 -3.64 -9.81 1.85
CA ASN A 43 -3.38 -10.60 0.65
C ASN A 43 -2.23 -10.00 -0.17
N LEU A 44 -1.21 -10.81 -0.45
CA LEU A 44 -0.05 -10.42 -1.24
C LEU A 44 -0.09 -11.07 -2.64
N TYR A 45 0.39 -10.36 -3.65
CA TYR A 45 0.40 -10.82 -5.05
C TYR A 45 1.80 -10.66 -5.65
N PRO A 46 2.28 -11.59 -6.50
CA PRO A 46 3.64 -11.54 -7.05
C PRO A 46 3.98 -10.25 -7.81
N LEU A 47 5.27 -9.90 -7.85
CA LEU A 47 5.77 -8.68 -8.51
C LEU A 47 5.40 -8.59 -9.99
N THR A 48 5.29 -9.73 -10.68
CA THR A 48 4.88 -9.84 -12.08
C THR A 48 3.50 -9.23 -12.37
N ASN A 49 2.65 -9.10 -11.35
CA ASN A 49 1.30 -8.52 -11.49
C ASN A 49 1.29 -6.99 -11.42
N TYR A 50 2.45 -6.35 -11.19
CA TYR A 50 2.57 -4.90 -11.10
C TYR A 50 3.36 -4.35 -12.30
N ILE A 51 2.78 -3.37 -13.00
CA ILE A 51 3.47 -2.65 -14.07
C ILE A 51 4.09 -1.38 -13.49
N LEU A 52 5.42 -1.31 -13.49
CA LEU A 52 6.17 -0.12 -13.09
C LEU A 52 6.20 0.88 -14.25
N VAL A 53 5.20 1.75 -14.31
CA VAL A 53 5.13 2.79 -15.34
C VAL A 53 6.10 3.93 -15.00
N GLN A 54 6.88 4.37 -15.98
CA GLN A 54 7.68 5.58 -15.85
C GLN A 54 6.79 6.82 -15.84
N LYS A 55 6.81 7.56 -14.72
CA LYS A 55 6.14 8.85 -14.59
C LYS A 55 7.10 9.99 -14.89
N LYS A 56 6.60 11.06 -15.52
CA LYS A 56 7.34 12.31 -15.73
C LYS A 56 7.97 12.80 -14.43
N LEU A 57 9.18 13.36 -14.54
CA LEU A 57 9.96 13.83 -13.39
C LEU A 57 9.16 14.89 -12.63
N LYS A 58 8.74 14.56 -11.40
CA LYS A 58 8.13 15.54 -10.50
C LYS A 58 9.25 16.31 -9.79
N LYS A 59 9.33 17.62 -10.03
CA LYS A 59 10.26 18.51 -9.32
C LYS A 59 10.08 18.35 -7.81
N LYS A 60 11.18 18.26 -7.09
CA LYS A 60 11.16 18.23 -5.62
C LYS A 60 10.49 19.50 -5.09
N LYS A 61 9.78 19.35 -3.97
CA LYS A 61 9.12 20.46 -3.28
C LYS A 61 10.11 21.55 -2.83
N TYR A 62 11.37 21.19 -2.61
CA TYR A 62 12.44 22.09 -2.17
C TYR A 62 13.72 21.82 -2.96
N SER A 63 14.44 22.90 -3.29
CA SER A 63 15.71 22.90 -4.01
C SER A 63 16.89 22.48 -3.14
N SER A 64 16.85 22.75 -1.83
CA SER A 64 17.94 22.44 -0.88
C SER A 64 17.42 21.98 0.48
N VAL A 65 18.34 21.47 1.31
CA VAL A 65 18.07 21.12 2.71
C VAL A 65 17.75 22.38 3.53
N ALA A 66 18.50 23.46 3.32
CA ALA A 66 18.28 24.74 4.00
C ALA A 66 16.86 25.29 3.73
N ALA A 67 16.42 25.30 2.47
CA ALA A 67 15.08 25.74 2.09
C ALA A 67 13.98 24.85 2.72
N ARG A 68 14.25 23.55 2.90
CA ARG A 68 13.33 22.62 3.57
C ARG A 68 13.18 22.98 5.05
N PHE A 69 14.28 23.25 5.75
CA PHE A 69 14.25 23.61 7.17
C PHE A 69 13.62 24.97 7.41
N GLN A 70 13.94 25.97 6.57
CA GLN A 70 13.37 27.30 6.66
C GLN A 70 11.84 27.25 6.61
N ARG A 71 11.29 26.55 5.61
CA ARG A 71 9.85 26.39 5.50
C ARG A 71 9.24 25.54 6.63
N MET A 72 9.98 24.58 7.18
CA MET A 72 9.49 23.80 8.31
C MET A 72 9.24 24.69 9.53
N ARG A 73 10.08 25.70 9.77
CA ARG A 73 9.91 26.69 10.83
C ARG A 73 8.69 27.58 10.55
N GLU A 74 8.61 28.14 9.35
CA GLU A 74 7.49 29.01 8.96
C GLU A 74 6.12 28.30 9.00
N GLU A 75 6.06 27.02 8.62
CA GLU A 75 4.84 26.22 8.71
C GLU A 75 4.45 25.93 10.17
N LEU A 76 5.43 25.78 11.07
CA LEU A 76 5.20 25.56 12.50
C LEU A 76 4.52 26.78 13.13
N ASP A 77 5.01 27.98 12.82
CA ASP A 77 4.50 29.23 13.41
C ASP A 77 3.09 29.56 12.91
N LYS A 78 2.76 29.20 11.66
CA LYS A 78 1.48 29.55 11.01
C LYS A 78 0.38 28.51 11.23
N ILE A 79 0.73 27.23 11.15
CA ILE A 79 -0.24 26.11 11.03
C ILE A 79 -0.03 25.07 12.14
N GLY A 80 1.03 25.23 12.95
CA GLY A 80 1.40 24.27 13.98
C GLY A 80 2.14 23.05 13.42
N LYS A 81 2.15 21.96 14.19
CA LYS A 81 2.96 20.77 13.87
C LYS A 81 2.57 20.17 12.51
N ARG A 82 3.58 19.97 11.68
CA ARG A 82 3.44 19.32 10.37
C ARG A 82 2.95 17.88 10.51
N ARG A 83 1.94 17.49 9.72
CA ARG A 83 1.43 16.12 9.60
C ARG A 83 1.84 15.53 8.24
N THR A 84 2.42 14.34 8.23
CA THR A 84 2.84 13.62 7.01
C THR A 84 2.35 12.18 7.07
N VAL A 85 1.94 11.64 5.93
CA VAL A 85 1.55 10.23 5.78
C VAL A 85 2.49 9.55 4.79
N GLU A 86 2.88 8.32 5.11
CA GLU A 86 3.67 7.47 4.24
C GLU A 86 2.92 6.16 4.02
N GLY A 87 2.99 5.63 2.79
CA GLY A 87 2.37 4.36 2.43
C GLY A 87 3.44 3.28 2.31
N VAL A 88 3.18 2.11 2.92
CA VAL A 88 4.02 0.92 2.80
C VAL A 88 3.39 0.01 1.75
N LEU A 89 4.19 -0.45 0.78
CA LEU A 89 3.75 -1.38 -0.24
C LEU A 89 4.62 -2.63 -0.20
N THR A 90 3.97 -3.79 -0.07
CA THR A 90 4.62 -5.08 0.14
C THR A 90 4.28 -6.05 -0.99
N VAL A 91 5.29 -6.73 -1.51
CA VAL A 91 5.17 -7.70 -2.61
C VAL A 91 5.90 -8.98 -2.21
N PRO A 92 5.32 -10.18 -2.38
CA PRO A 92 6.00 -11.43 -2.11
C PRO A 92 6.90 -11.82 -3.30
N GLU A 93 8.14 -12.19 -2.99
CA GLU A 93 9.08 -12.79 -3.94
C GLU A 93 9.83 -13.90 -3.21
N HIS A 94 9.96 -15.09 -3.82
CA HIS A 94 10.58 -16.27 -3.19
C HIS A 94 10.08 -16.59 -1.77
N ARG A 95 8.76 -16.41 -1.50
CA ARG A 95 8.11 -16.61 -0.20
C ARG A 95 8.50 -15.60 0.89
N LEU A 96 9.18 -14.51 0.53
CA LEU A 96 9.56 -13.42 1.42
C LEU A 96 8.85 -12.12 1.01
N PRO A 97 8.26 -11.37 1.96
CA PRO A 97 7.67 -10.06 1.68
C PRO A 97 8.78 -9.01 1.48
N HIS A 98 8.76 -8.34 0.33
CA HIS A 98 9.65 -7.24 -0.03
C HIS A 98 8.91 -5.91 0.04
N VAL A 99 9.55 -4.89 0.62
CA VAL A 99 9.01 -3.53 0.68
C VAL A 99 9.51 -2.72 -0.53
N LEU A 100 8.58 -2.09 -1.26
CA LEU A 100 8.92 -1.27 -2.42
C LEU A 100 9.43 0.11 -1.98
N LEU A 101 10.67 0.42 -2.33
CA LEU A 101 11.32 1.70 -2.05
C LEU A 101 11.41 2.58 -3.29
N LEU A 102 11.17 3.87 -3.09
CA LEU A 102 11.29 4.88 -4.14
C LEU A 102 12.73 5.38 -4.21
N HIS A 103 13.53 4.81 -5.11
CA HIS A 103 14.92 5.22 -5.28
C HIS A 103 14.99 6.68 -5.79
N ARG A 104 15.38 7.61 -4.94
CA ARG A 104 15.62 9.01 -5.32
C ARG A 104 17.11 9.28 -5.35
N PHE A 105 17.72 9.12 -6.53
CA PHE A 105 19.01 9.76 -6.82
C PHE A 105 18.82 11.27 -6.67
N ASN A 106 19.35 11.83 -5.60
CA ASN A 106 19.41 13.27 -5.42
C ASN A 106 20.67 13.52 -4.60
N PHE A 107 21.76 13.66 -5.32
CA PHE A 107 22.94 14.33 -4.81
C PHE A 107 22.49 15.78 -4.57
N ILE A 108 22.36 16.14 -3.29
CA ILE A 108 22.25 17.53 -2.92
C ILE A 108 23.67 18.06 -3.13
N HIS A 109 23.89 18.75 -4.26
CA HIS A 109 25.10 19.56 -4.36
C HIS A 109 25.05 20.56 -3.21
N ASN A 110 26.09 20.50 -2.39
CA ASN A 110 26.40 21.50 -1.38
C ASN A 110 26.78 22.81 -2.07
#